data_AF-M2A6M3-F1
#
_entry.id   AF-M2A6M3-F1
#
_cell.length_a   1.000
_cell.length_b   1.000
_cell.length_c   1.000
_cell.angle_alpha   90.00
_cell.angle_beta   90.00
_cell.angle_gamma   90.00
#
_symmetry.space_group_name_H-M   'P 1'
#
loop_
_entity.id
_entity.type
_entity.pdbx_description
1 polymer ?
#
loop_
_entity_poly.entity_id
_entity_poly.type
_entity_poly.pdbx_seq_one_letter_code
_entity_poly.pdbx_strand_id
1 'polypeptide(L)'
;MNDSWIALANLSGLKALVLEEKHALPFMHRRAGRENALCFWAVLAPHHARFIQQKLREGDQVEALAWLDRLASDLGRISHPEVCHPDWIYEYVTIPDERDIESNS
;
A
#
# COMPACT_ATOMS: atom_id res chain seq x y z
N MET A 1 16.72 0.88 12.78
CA MET A 1 15.58 0.01 13.16
C MET A 1 14.42 0.40 12.28
N ASN A 2 13.77 -0.59 11.66
CA ASN A 2 12.58 -0.35 10.84
C ASN A 2 11.34 -0.61 11.69
N ASP A 3 10.28 0.13 11.40
CA ASP A 3 8.98 -0.03 12.03
C ASP A 3 7.96 -0.54 11.01
N SER A 4 6.89 -1.14 11.50
CA SER A 4 5.75 -1.55 10.68
C SER A 4 4.73 -0.42 10.56
N TRP A 5 4.20 -0.23 9.37
CA TRP A 5 3.26 0.83 9.02
C TRP A 5 2.08 0.25 8.25
N ILE A 6 0.92 0.86 8.44
CA ILE A 6 -0.29 0.56 7.70
C ILE A 6 -0.57 1.69 6.72
N ALA A 7 -0.61 1.36 5.44
CA ALA A 7 -0.90 2.27 4.34
C ALA A 7 -2.32 2.04 3.81
N LEU A 8 -2.98 3.12 3.43
CA LEU A 8 -4.26 3.10 2.72
C LEU A 8 -4.09 3.76 1.36
N ALA A 9 -4.40 3.06 0.27
CA ALA A 9 -4.29 3.63 -1.08
C ALA A 9 -5.48 3.26 -1.97
N ASN A 10 -5.80 4.13 -2.92
CA ASN A 10 -6.81 3.90 -3.95
C ASN A 10 -6.31 4.44 -5.31
N LEU A 11 -7.19 4.54 -6.30
CA LEU A 11 -6.85 5.04 -7.64
C LEU A 11 -6.27 6.47 -7.65
N SER A 12 -6.51 7.28 -6.61
CA SER A 12 -5.93 8.63 -6.49
C SER A 12 -4.54 8.63 -5.87
N GLY A 13 -4.02 7.47 -5.45
CA GLY A 13 -2.73 7.32 -4.78
C GLY A 13 -2.87 6.99 -3.29
N LEU A 14 -1.82 7.32 -2.52
CA LEU A 14 -1.76 7.06 -1.09
C LEU A 14 -2.67 8.05 -0.33
N LYS A 15 -3.54 7.53 0.53
CA LYS A 15 -4.52 8.30 1.33
C LYS A 15 -4.08 8.47 2.78
N ALA A 16 -3.36 7.49 3.32
CA ALA A 16 -2.87 7.53 4.68
C ALA A 16 -1.68 6.58 4.86
N LEU A 17 -0.79 6.94 5.78
CA LEU A 17 0.30 6.11 6.27
C LEU A 17 0.40 6.31 7.78
N VAL A 18 0.12 5.27 8.55
CA VAL A 18 0.09 5.30 10.02
C VAL A 18 1.00 4.21 10.59
N LEU A 19 1.59 4.46 11.75
CA LEU A 19 2.38 3.46 12.44
C LEU A 19 1.48 2.29 12.85
N GLU A 20 1.97 1.06 12.73
CA GLU A 20 1.23 -0.12 13.18
C GLU A 20 1.22 -0.18 14.71
N GLU A 21 0.13 0.30 15.30
CA GLU A 21 -0.18 0.12 16.71
C GLU A 21 -1.36 -0.85 16.88
N LYS A 22 -1.57 -1.35 18.11
CA LYS A 22 -2.57 -2.40 18.46
C LYS A 22 -3.98 -2.17 17.89
N HIS A 23 -4.36 -0.92 17.63
CA HIS A 23 -5.68 -0.55 17.11
C HIS A 23 -5.68 0.07 15.71
N ALA A 24 -4.50 0.31 15.12
CA ALA A 24 -4.38 0.92 13.81
C ALA A 24 -5.01 0.03 12.73
N LEU A 25 -4.69 -1.27 12.74
CA LEU A 25 -5.11 -2.18 11.68
C LEU A 25 -6.65 -2.35 11.57
N PRO A 26 -7.41 -2.64 12.65
CA PRO A 26 -8.87 -2.73 12.56
C PRO A 26 -9.53 -1.40 12.15
N PHE A 27 -8.97 -0.27 12.57
CA PHE A 27 -9.46 1.04 12.17
C PHE A 27 -9.23 1.29 10.67
N MET A 28 -8.01 1.04 10.19
CA MET A 28 -7.62 1.22 8.80
C MET A 28 -8.41 0.29 7.86
N HIS A 29 -8.68 -0.95 8.27
CA HIS A 29 -9.54 -1.85 7.50
C HIS A 29 -10.97 -1.33 7.32
N ARG A 30 -11.61 -0.88 8.40
CA ARG A 30 -12.97 -0.30 8.31
C ARG A 30 -13.00 0.94 7.43
N ARG A 31 -11.94 1.75 7.51
CA ARG A 31 -11.78 2.94 6.66
C ARG A 31 -11.60 2.56 5.19
N ALA A 32 -10.81 1.54 4.91
CA ALA A 32 -10.60 1.01 3.56
C ALA A 32 -11.91 0.62 2.86
N GLY A 33 -12.78 -0.10 3.57
CA GLY A 33 -14.10 -0.48 3.04
C GLY A 33 -15.01 0.71 2.74
N ARG A 34 -14.97 1.77 3.57
CA ARG A 34 -15.78 3.00 3.35
C ARG A 34 -15.26 3.85 2.19
N GLU A 35 -13.94 3.85 1.96
CA GLU A 35 -13.28 4.70 0.96
C GLU A 35 -12.97 3.95 -0.35
N ASN A 36 -13.47 2.72 -0.51
CA ASN A 36 -13.13 1.83 -1.62
C ASN A 36 -11.61 1.77 -1.89
N ALA A 37 -10.85 1.63 -0.80
CA ALA A 37 -9.40 1.67 -0.79
C ALA A 37 -8.81 0.33 -0.36
N LEU A 38 -7.53 0.16 -0.61
CA LEU A 38 -6.74 -0.99 -0.19
C LEU A 38 -5.91 -0.67 1.02
N CYS A 39 -5.81 -1.66 1.90
CA CYS A 39 -4.94 -1.63 3.07
C CYS A 39 -3.67 -2.41 2.76
N PHE A 40 -2.52 -1.82 3.04
CA PHE A 40 -1.20 -2.44 2.91
C PHE A 40 -0.47 -2.37 4.24
N TRP A 41 0.32 -3.39 4.50
CA TRP A 41 1.34 -3.39 5.54
C TRP A 41 2.69 -3.09 4.88
N ALA A 42 3.50 -2.23 5.49
CA ALA A 42 4.80 -1.83 4.97
C ALA A 42 5.83 -1.73 6.09
N VAL A 43 7.06 -2.20 5.83
CA VAL A 43 8.20 -2.02 6.74
C VAL A 43 9.06 -0.87 6.26
N LEU A 44 9.21 0.16 7.09
CA LEU A 44 9.89 1.40 6.72
C LEU A 44 10.86 1.84 7.82
N ALA A 45 11.97 2.44 7.39
CA ALA A 45 12.76 3.25 8.29
C ALA A 45 11.98 4.52 8.70
N PRO A 46 12.06 5.00 9.96
CA PRO A 46 11.27 6.13 10.43
C PRO A 46 11.43 7.42 9.60
N HIS A 47 12.62 7.66 9.03
CA HIS A 47 12.88 8.83 8.20
C HIS A 47 12.21 8.73 6.82
N HIS A 48 12.10 7.53 6.23
CA HIS A 48 11.33 7.30 5.01
C HIS A 48 9.83 7.52 5.24
N ALA A 49 9.29 7.01 6.34
CA ALA A 49 7.88 7.20 6.68
C ALA A 49 7.52 8.69 6.87
N ARG A 50 8.39 9.47 7.55
CA ARG A 50 8.20 10.93 7.68
C ARG A 50 8.22 11.65 6.34
N PHE A 51 9.12 11.25 5.43
CA PHE A 51 9.20 11.82 4.10
C PHE A 51 7.91 11.54 3.29
N ILE A 52 7.41 10.30 3.31
CA ILE A 52 6.16 9.94 2.64
C ILE A 52 4.96 10.70 3.26
N GLN A 53 4.91 10.81 4.58
CA GLN A 53 3.88 11.61 5.26
C GLN A 53 3.94 13.10 4.89
N GLN A 54 5.14 13.63 4.66
CA GLN A 54 5.30 15.01 4.19
C GLN A 54 4.71 15.19 2.78
N LYS A 55 4.97 14.26 1.86
CA LYS A 55 4.34 14.24 0.52
C LYS A 55 2.81 14.19 0.59
N LEU A 56 2.26 13.41 1.52
CA LEU A 56 0.81 13.40 1.76
C LEU A 56 0.26 14.76 2.22
N ARG A 57 0.99 15.49 3.07
CA ARG A 57 0.58 16.85 3.52
C ARG A 57 0.67 17.88 2.41
N GLU A 58 1.58 17.70 1.47
CA GLU A 58 1.74 18.54 0.27
C GLU A 58 0.64 18.27 -0.78
N GLY A 59 -0.12 17.18 -0.62
CA GLY A 59 -1.18 16.78 -1.53
C GLY A 59 -0.72 15.84 -2.65
N ASP A 60 0.56 15.48 -2.70
CA ASP A 60 1.17 14.60 -3.70
C ASP A 60 0.91 13.12 -3.38
N GLN A 61 -0.36 12.70 -3.48
CA GLN A 61 -0.80 11.33 -3.14
C GLN A 61 -0.19 10.26 -4.05
N VAL A 62 -0.01 10.57 -5.34
CA VAL A 62 0.61 9.66 -6.33
C VAL A 62 2.09 9.49 -6.05
N GLU A 63 2.81 10.60 -5.81
CA GLU A 63 4.24 10.56 -5.49
C GLU A 63 4.47 9.84 -4.15
N ALA A 64 3.64 10.10 -3.15
CA ALA A 64 3.70 9.42 -1.87
C ALA A 64 3.52 7.89 -2.00
N LEU A 65 2.65 7.43 -2.89
CA LEU A 65 2.48 6.00 -3.17
C LEU A 65 3.71 5.40 -3.85
N ALA A 66 4.29 6.09 -4.84
CA ALA A 66 5.50 5.64 -5.53
C ALA A 66 6.69 5.54 -4.56
N TRP A 67 6.82 6.51 -3.64
CA TRP A 67 7.86 6.46 -2.61
C TRP A 67 7.64 5.38 -1.57
N LEU A 68 6.38 5.05 -1.23
CA LEU A 68 6.07 3.91 -0.37
C LEU A 68 6.59 2.60 -0.97
N ASP A 69 6.24 2.32 -2.22
CA ASP A 69 6.67 1.12 -2.94
C ASP A 69 8.21 1.02 -3.05
N ARG A 70 8.86 2.16 -3.32
CA ARG A 70 10.33 2.21 -3.50
C ARG A 70 11.13 2.10 -2.20
N LEU A 71 10.62 2.65 -1.10
CA LEU A 71 11.38 2.79 0.16
C LEU A 71 11.02 1.73 1.21
N ALA A 72 9.91 1.02 1.02
CA ALA A 72 9.54 -0.10 1.87
C ALA A 72 10.53 -1.24 1.68
N SER A 73 11.07 -1.76 2.79
CA SER A 73 11.90 -2.98 2.74
C SER A 73 11.05 -4.23 2.54
N ASP A 74 9.78 -4.15 2.92
CA ASP A 74 8.78 -5.18 2.69
C ASP A 74 7.40 -4.51 2.56
N LEU A 75 6.56 -5.02 1.67
CA LEU A 75 5.24 -4.47 1.36
C LEU A 75 4.27 -5.61 1.05
N GLY A 76 3.18 -5.68 1.81
CA GLY A 76 2.18 -6.72 1.68
C GLY A 76 0.77 -6.15 1.66
N ARG A 77 -0.11 -6.70 0.82
CA ARG A 77 -1.53 -6.36 0.86
C ARG A 77 -2.20 -7.04 2.04
N ILE A 78 -3.00 -6.29 2.80
CA ILE A 78 -3.81 -6.85 3.89
C ILE A 78 -5.20 -7.14 3.35
N SER A 79 -5.49 -8.42 3.14
CA SER A 79 -6.77 -8.90 2.64
C SER A 79 -7.79 -8.95 3.76
N HIS A 80 -8.99 -8.39 3.54
CA HIS A 80 -10.13 -8.70 4.40
C HIS A 80 -10.71 -10.04 3.92
N PRO A 81 -10.96 -11.03 4.80
CA PRO A 81 -11.53 -12.31 4.38
C PRO A 81 -12.96 -12.21 3.79
N GLU A 82 -13.57 -11.03 3.81
CA GLU A 82 -14.98 -10.81 3.43
C GLU A 82 -15.19 -9.68 2.40
N VAL A 83 -14.13 -8.96 1.99
CA VAL A 83 -14.26 -7.85 1.04
C VAL A 83 -13.74 -8.29 -0.31
N CYS A 84 -14.68 -8.47 -1.25
CA CYS A 84 -14.43 -8.66 -2.67
C CYS A 84 -13.39 -7.66 -3.15
N HIS A 85 -12.39 -8.12 -3.90
CA HIS A 85 -11.35 -7.25 -4.43
C HIS A 85 -11.98 -6.04 -5.14
N PRO A 86 -11.55 -4.80 -4.86
CA PRO A 86 -12.02 -3.63 -5.60
C PRO A 86 -11.83 -3.85 -7.11
N ASP A 87 -12.90 -3.64 -7.88
CA ASP A 87 -12.96 -3.96 -9.32
C ASP A 87 -11.81 -3.34 -10.13
N TRP A 88 -11.28 -2.22 -9.68
CA TRP A 88 -10.20 -1.49 -10.33
C TRP A 88 -8.82 -2.16 -10.26
N ILE A 89 -8.62 -3.18 -9.43
CA ILE A 89 -7.31 -3.85 -9.28
C ILE A 89 -6.92 -4.63 -10.53
N TYR A 90 -7.90 -5.18 -11.25
CA TYR A 90 -7.64 -5.95 -12.45
C TYR A 90 -7.15 -5.07 -13.62
N GLU A 91 -7.40 -3.76 -13.58
CA GLU A 91 -6.99 -2.85 -14.65
C GLU A 91 -5.53 -2.38 -14.51
N TYR A 92 -4.92 -2.48 -13.32
CA TYR A 92 -3.59 -1.95 -13.05
C TYR A 92 -2.55 -3.00 -12.61
N VAL A 93 -2.96 -4.25 -12.38
CA VAL A 93 -2.07 -5.37 -12.06
C VAL A 93 -2.01 -6.33 -13.25
N THR A 94 -1.54 -5.84 -14.40
CA THR A 94 -0.89 -6.69 -15.39
C THR A 94 0.61 -6.48 -15.24
N ILE A 95 1.19 -7.08 -14.20
CA ILE A 95 2.62 -7.34 -14.19
C ILE A 95 2.82 -8.45 -15.24
N PRO A 96 3.51 -8.21 -16.36
CA PRO A 96 3.86 -9.30 -17.25
C PRO A 96 4.78 -10.23 -16.47
N ASP A 97 4.33 -11.47 -16.25
CA ASP A 97 5.17 -12.50 -15.65
C ASP A 97 6.19 -12.92 -16.71
N GLU A 98 7.33 -12.24 -16.76
CA GLU A 98 8.45 -12.55 -17.68
C GLU A 98 9.15 -13.88 -17.33
N ARG A 99 8.55 -14.75 -16.52
CA ARG A 99 9.14 -16.02 -16.07
C ARG A 99 8.54 -17.30 -16.67
N ASP A 100 7.71 -17.19 -17.71
CA ASP A 100 7.19 -18.33 -18.47
C ASP A 100 7.81 -18.50 -19.87
N ILE A 101 8.99 -17.93 -20.13
CA ILE A 101 9.77 -18.23 -21.37
C ILE A 101 11.11 -18.86 -21.02
N GLU A 102 11.10 -19.98 -20.30
CA GLU A 102 12.16 -20.98 -20.40
C GLU A 102 11.56 -22.37 -20.28
N SER A 103 11.04 -22.90 -21.39
CA SER A 103 11.05 -24.33 -21.73
C SER A 103 10.38 -24.55 -23.09
N ASN A 104 11.16 -24.49 -24.16
CA ASN A 104 11.17 -25.48 -25.24
C ASN A 104 12.02 -24.98 -26.42
N SER A 105 13.30 -25.33 -26.40
CA SER A 105 14.09 -25.66 -27.60
C SER A 105 15.28 -26.52 -27.18
#